data_AF-A0A6P0PCX6-F1
#
_entry.id   AF-A0A6P0PCX6-F1
#
_cell.length_a   1.000
_cell.length_b   1.000
_cell.length_c   1.000
_cell.angle_alpha   90.00
_cell.angle_beta   90.00
_cell.angle_gamma   90.00
#
_symmetry.space_group_name_H-M   'P 1'
#
loop_
_entity.id
_entity.type
_entity.pdbx_description
1 polymer ?
#
loop_
_entity_poly.entity_id
_entity_poly.type
_entity_poly.pdbx_seq_one_letter_code
_entity_poly.pdbx_strand_id
1 'polypeptide(L)'
;MNQYTVKKGFFLVGTPRSGTTLLQQILNAHSQIAIAPETNFMKKFWRKRRLYKNLSNDQNYHKLIYDIVKKPVFAEMGLNADDFRQAALSITRDYGSLFNLLLEKFAELKKHQ
;
A
#
# COMPACT_ATOMS: atom_id res chain seq x y z
N MET A 1 9.21 0.80 21.08
CA MET A 1 9.20 -0.09 19.89
C MET A 1 7.76 -0.48 19.62
N ASN A 2 7.06 0.22 18.72
CA ASN A 2 5.68 -0.16 18.37
C ASN A 2 5.73 -1.36 17.45
N GLN A 3 5.27 -2.51 17.95
CA GLN A 3 5.14 -3.71 17.14
C GLN A 3 3.93 -3.54 16.23
N TYR A 4 4.16 -3.30 14.94
CA TYR A 4 3.11 -3.33 13.93
C TYR A 4 2.66 -4.78 13.78
N THR A 5 1.54 -5.12 14.43
CA THR A 5 0.87 -6.41 14.29
C THR A 5 0.41 -6.54 12.85
N VAL A 6 0.87 -7.56 12.11
CA VAL A 6 0.39 -7.81 10.75
C VAL A 6 -1.12 -8.10 10.83
N LYS A 7 -1.96 -7.14 10.44
CA LYS A 7 -3.40 -7.39 10.26
C LYS A 7 -3.55 -8.55 9.27
N LYS A 8 -4.47 -9.46 9.57
CA LYS A 8 -4.73 -10.68 8.77
C LYS A 8 -5.04 -10.29 7.32
N GLY A 9 -4.14 -10.65 6.40
CA GLY A 9 -4.26 -10.37 4.97
C GLY A 9 -3.75 -11.55 4.14
N PHE A 10 -4.09 -11.57 2.86
CA PHE A 10 -3.61 -12.58 1.91
C PHE A 10 -3.09 -11.91 0.64
N PHE A 11 -2.20 -12.61 -0.06
CA PHE A 11 -1.71 -12.21 -1.36
C PHE A 11 -2.34 -13.09 -2.43
N LEU A 12 -2.95 -12.46 -3.42
CA LEU A 12 -3.35 -13.13 -4.65
C LEU A 12 -2.17 -13.09 -5.63
N VAL A 13 -1.62 -14.26 -5.96
CA VAL A 13 -0.45 -14.41 -6.85
C VAL A 13 -0.77 -15.37 -7.98
N GLY A 14 -0.16 -15.15 -9.15
CA GLY A 14 -0.31 -15.99 -10.33
C GLY A 14 0.51 -15.47 -11.50
N THR A 15 0.67 -16.27 -12.54
CA THR A 15 1.28 -15.82 -13.80
C THR A 15 0.33 -14.87 -14.54
N PRO A 16 0.84 -13.94 -15.39
CA PRO A 16 -0.04 -13.12 -16.22
C PRO A 16 -1.02 -14.01 -17.01
N ARG A 17 -2.29 -13.58 -17.11
CA ARG A 17 -3.37 -14.28 -17.84
C ARG A 17 -3.86 -15.62 -17.22
N SER A 18 -3.52 -15.91 -15.97
CA SER A 18 -4.02 -17.10 -15.22
C SER A 18 -5.40 -16.92 -14.55
N GLY A 19 -6.13 -15.85 -14.88
CA GLY A 19 -7.44 -15.59 -14.28
C GLY A 19 -7.41 -14.88 -12.91
N THR A 20 -6.25 -14.36 -12.47
CA THR A 20 -6.14 -13.61 -11.21
C THR A 20 -7.04 -12.38 -11.16
N THR A 21 -7.28 -11.70 -12.30
CA THR A 21 -8.22 -10.57 -12.38
C THR A 21 -9.66 -11.00 -12.09
N LEU A 22 -10.11 -12.14 -12.63
CA LEU A 22 -11.45 -12.67 -12.36
C LEU A 22 -11.60 -13.05 -10.88
N LEU A 23 -10.61 -13.74 -10.32
CA LEU A 23 -10.63 -14.10 -8.89
C LEU A 23 -10.61 -12.85 -8.00
N GLN A 24 -9.84 -11.82 -8.36
CA GLN A 24 -9.88 -10.52 -7.69
C GLN A 24 -11.29 -9.92 -7.72
N GLN A 25 -11.98 -9.94 -8.86
CA GLN A 25 -13.35 -9.41 -8.97
C GLN A 25 -14.34 -10.19 -8.08
N ILE A 26 -14.27 -11.52 -8.08
CA ILE A 26 -15.13 -12.37 -7.25
C ILE A 26 -14.93 -12.05 -5.77
N LEU A 27 -13.68 -12.01 -5.31
CA LEU A 27 -13.37 -11.71 -3.91
C LEU A 27 -13.72 -10.26 -3.55
N ASN A 28 -13.59 -9.32 -4.48
CA ASN A 28 -13.94 -7.93 -4.25
C ASN A 28 -15.45 -7.71 -4.09
N ALA A 29 -16.30 -8.63 -4.57
CA ALA A 29 -17.75 -8.58 -4.32
C ALA A 29 -18.12 -8.90 -2.87
N HIS A 30 -17.21 -9.50 -2.09
CA HIS A 30 -17.48 -9.87 -0.70
C HIS A 30 -17.28 -8.66 0.25
N SER A 31 -18.30 -8.35 1.06
CA SER A 31 -18.30 -7.18 1.96
C SER A 31 -17.19 -7.20 3.01
N GLN A 32 -16.78 -8.39 3.46
CA GLN A 32 -15.73 -8.54 4.48
C GLN A 32 -14.30 -8.57 3.92
N ILE A 33 -14.12 -8.50 2.59
CA ILE A 33 -12.81 -8.62 1.96
C ILE A 33 -12.52 -7.35 1.17
N ALA A 34 -11.40 -6.68 1.45
CA ALA A 34 -10.89 -5.59 0.63
C ALA A 34 -9.74 -6.08 -0.24
N ILE A 35 -9.87 -5.97 -1.56
CA ILE A 35 -8.75 -6.22 -2.48
C ILE A 35 -8.35 -4.90 -3.12
N ALA A 36 -7.14 -4.45 -2.79
CA ALA A 36 -6.54 -3.31 -3.46
C ALA A 36 -6.31 -3.61 -4.95
N PRO A 37 -6.38 -2.59 -5.83
CA PRO A 37 -5.94 -2.73 -7.21
C PRO A 37 -4.45 -3.13 -7.27
N GLU A 38 -3.95 -3.46 -8.47
CA GLU A 38 -2.54 -3.79 -8.65
C GLU A 38 -1.61 -2.59 -8.35
N THR A 39 -1.23 -2.44 -7.08
CA THR A 39 -0.40 -1.33 -6.59
C THR A 39 0.95 -1.25 -7.32
N ASN A 40 1.47 -2.42 -7.72
CA ASN A 40 2.83 -2.60 -8.24
C ASN A 40 3.89 -2.00 -7.30
N PHE A 41 3.62 -1.95 -5.99
CA PHE A 41 4.46 -1.32 -4.99
C PHE A 41 5.89 -1.88 -5.01
N MET A 42 6.02 -3.20 -5.06
CA MET A 42 7.32 -3.86 -5.08
C MET A 42 8.15 -3.48 -6.32
N LYS A 43 7.53 -3.38 -7.49
CA LYS A 43 8.19 -3.00 -8.74
C LYS A 43 8.55 -1.51 -8.77
N LYS A 44 7.68 -0.65 -8.25
CA LYS A 44 7.80 0.82 -8.31
C LYS A 44 8.71 1.39 -7.23
N PHE A 45 8.72 0.80 -6.04
CA PHE A 45 9.43 1.35 -4.86
C PHE A 45 10.49 0.39 -4.33
N TRP A 46 10.12 -0.81 -3.86
CA TRP A 46 11.07 -1.74 -3.21
C TRP A 46 12.25 -2.14 -4.12
N ARG A 47 11.97 -2.51 -5.38
CA ARG A 47 13.02 -2.86 -6.35
C ARG A 47 13.92 -1.67 -6.68
N LYS A 48 13.37 -0.46 -6.60
CA LYS A 48 14.07 0.81 -6.83
C LYS A 48 14.59 1.45 -5.54
N ARG A 49 14.66 0.70 -4.42
CA ARG A 49 14.98 1.25 -3.08
C ARG A 49 16.29 2.04 -3.01
N ARG A 50 17.28 1.68 -3.84
CA ARG A 50 18.54 2.43 -3.96
C ARG A 50 18.34 3.91 -4.33
N LEU A 51 17.27 4.26 -5.05
CA LEU A 51 16.95 5.64 -5.42
C LEU A 51 16.54 6.52 -4.24
N TYR A 52 16.00 5.91 -3.18
CA TYR A 52 15.55 6.60 -1.96
C TYR A 52 16.59 6.55 -0.84
N LYS A 53 17.72 5.86 -1.04
CA LYS A 53 18.84 5.80 -0.08
C LYS A 53 18.36 5.35 1.31
N ASN A 54 18.87 5.98 2.37
CA ASN A 54 18.56 5.65 3.77
C ASN A 54 17.27 6.38 4.20
N LEU A 55 16.27 5.61 4.62
CA LEU A 55 14.97 6.11 5.08
C LEU A 55 14.98 6.68 6.51
N SER A 56 16.05 6.48 7.28
CA SER A 56 16.23 7.20 8.54
C SER A 56 16.45 8.70 8.33
N ASN A 57 16.85 9.12 7.13
CA ASN A 57 16.92 10.53 6.76
C ASN A 57 15.53 11.06 6.35
N ASP A 58 15.12 12.17 6.97
CA ASP A 58 13.78 12.75 6.78
C ASP A 58 13.50 13.10 5.31
N GLN A 59 14.45 13.73 4.61
CA GLN A 59 14.24 14.15 3.22
C GLN A 59 14.00 12.96 2.29
N ASN A 60 14.77 11.89 2.47
CA ASN A 60 14.60 10.65 1.72
C ASN A 60 13.25 9.99 2.00
N TYR A 61 12.83 9.97 3.27
CA TYR A 61 11.56 9.39 3.68
C TYR A 61 10.36 10.19 3.15
N HIS A 62 10.38 11.51 3.29
CA HIS A 62 9.36 12.40 2.73
C HIS A 62 9.28 12.28 1.21
N LYS A 63 10.42 12.16 0.52
CA LYS A 63 10.45 11.91 -0.93
C LYS A 63 9.74 10.61 -1.30
N LEU A 64 9.99 9.52 -0.58
CA LEU A 64 9.32 8.24 -0.81
C LEU A 64 7.80 8.37 -0.62
N ILE A 65 7.35 8.99 0.47
CA ILE A 65 5.92 9.22 0.75
C ILE A 65 5.29 10.05 -0.38
N TYR A 66 5.95 11.14 -0.77
CA TYR A 66 5.50 12.00 -1.87
C TYR A 66 5.35 11.21 -3.18
N ASP A 67 6.35 10.39 -3.54
CA ASP A 67 6.33 9.59 -4.76
C ASP A 67 5.28 8.48 -4.73
N ILE A 68 4.92 7.95 -3.55
CA ILE A 68 3.80 7.01 -3.35
C ILE A 68 2.47 7.70 -3.62
N VAL A 69 2.21 8.82 -2.93
CA VAL A 69 0.95 9.58 -3.03
C VAL A 69 0.73 10.11 -4.44
N LYS A 70 1.80 10.43 -5.18
CA LYS A 70 1.70 10.93 -6.56
C LYS A 70 1.30 9.86 -7.59
N LYS A 71 1.23 8.57 -7.24
CA LYS A 71 0.87 7.53 -8.21
C LYS A 71 -0.64 7.55 -8.53
N PRO A 72 -1.03 7.35 -9.79
CA PRO A 72 -2.45 7.23 -10.17
C PRO A 72 -3.21 6.21 -9.34
N VAL A 73 -2.60 5.04 -9.09
CA VAL A 73 -3.20 3.98 -8.25
C VAL A 73 -3.55 4.43 -6.84
N PHE A 74 -2.84 5.42 -6.27
CA PHE A 74 -3.17 5.96 -4.95
C PHE A 74 -4.50 6.71 -4.99
N ALA A 75 -4.73 7.50 -6.04
CA ALA A 75 -5.99 8.21 -6.26
C ALA A 75 -7.13 7.24 -6.64
N GLU A 76 -6.85 6.22 -7.45
CA GLU A 76 -7.81 5.15 -7.79
C GLU A 76 -8.31 4.39 -6.55
N MET A 77 -7.45 4.27 -5.52
CA MET A 77 -7.80 3.68 -4.23
C MET A 77 -8.69 4.58 -3.35
N GLY A 78 -8.95 5.82 -3.76
CA GLY A 78 -9.79 6.78 -3.02
C GLY A 78 -9.15 7.32 -1.74
N LEU A 79 -7.84 7.14 -1.56
CA LEU A 79 -7.15 7.50 -0.32
C LEU A 79 -6.93 9.01 -0.19
N ASN A 80 -7.06 9.53 1.03
CA ASN A 80 -6.69 10.91 1.33
C ASN A 80 -5.17 11.04 1.49
N ALA A 81 -4.57 11.92 0.70
CA ALA A 81 -3.14 12.15 0.66
C ALA A 81 -2.56 12.68 1.98
N ASP A 82 -3.25 13.60 2.64
CA ASP A 82 -2.77 14.25 3.85
C ASP A 82 -2.88 13.33 5.06
N ASP A 83 -4.00 12.61 5.20
CA ASP A 83 -4.14 11.55 6.20
C ASP A 83 -3.06 10.47 6.06
N PHE A 84 -2.80 10.01 4.82
CA PHE A 84 -1.74 9.04 4.59
C PHE A 84 -0.35 9.58 4.95
N ARG A 85 -0.04 10.83 4.59
CA ARG A 85 1.23 11.48 4.94
C ARG A 85 1.41 11.56 6.45
N GLN A 86 0.38 11.99 7.18
CA GLN A 86 0.43 12.10 8.64
C GLN A 86 0.60 10.74 9.30
N ALA A 87 -0.18 9.74 8.89
CA ALA A 87 -0.05 8.39 9.42
C ALA A 87 1.35 7.82 9.17
N ALA A 88 1.94 8.05 7.99
CA ALA A 88 3.29 7.59 7.66
C ALA A 88 4.38 8.16 8.58
N LEU A 89 4.17 9.30 9.26
CA LEU A 89 5.17 9.83 10.20
C LEU A 89 5.22 9.05 11.52
N SER A 90 4.17 8.30 11.84
CA SER A 90 4.03 7.54 13.09
C SER A 90 4.43 6.07 12.99
N ILE A 91 4.78 5.60 11.78
CA ILE A 91 5.16 4.21 11.52
C ILE A 91 6.68 4.00 11.48
N THR A 92 7.11 2.74 11.54
CA THR A 92 8.50 2.38 11.29
C THR A 92 8.89 2.79 9.86
N ARG A 93 10.06 3.43 9.72
CA ARG A 93 10.52 3.99 8.44
C ARG A 93 11.12 2.94 7.52
N ASP A 94 10.27 2.05 7.03
CA ASP A 94 10.63 1.03 6.07
C ASP A 94 9.53 0.82 5.02
N TYR A 95 9.86 0.12 3.95
CA TYR A 95 8.94 -0.11 2.84
C TYR A 95 7.79 -1.05 3.19
N GLY A 96 8.02 -2.03 4.06
CA GLY A 96 7.00 -2.98 4.49
C GLY A 96 5.93 -2.28 5.31
N SER A 97 6.35 -1.45 6.27
CA SER A 97 5.45 -0.62 7.07
C SER A 97 4.63 0.35 6.21
N LEU A 98 5.26 1.03 5.24
CA LEU A 98 4.54 1.90 4.29
C LEU A 98 3.56 1.13 3.41
N PHE A 99 3.94 -0.05 2.94
CA PHE A 99 3.07 -0.90 2.14
C PHE A 99 1.86 -1.40 2.94
N ASN A 100 2.08 -1.81 4.19
CA ASN A 100 1.01 -2.22 5.10
C ASN A 100 0.07 -1.05 5.38
N LEU A 101 0.59 0.14 5.71
CA LEU A 101 -0.22 1.34 5.92
C LEU A 101 -1.13 1.64 4.70
N LEU A 102 -0.58 1.50 3.47
CA LEU A 102 -1.35 1.71 2.24
C LEU A 102 -2.52 0.73 2.13
N LEU A 103 -2.29 -0.56 2.42
CA LEU A 103 -3.33 -1.58 2.37
C LEU A 103 -4.36 -1.41 3.50
N GLU A 104 -3.91 -1.02 4.69
CA GLU A 104 -4.78 -0.80 5.85
C GLU A 104 -5.75 0.36 5.62
N LYS A 105 -5.24 1.51 5.16
CA LYS A 105 -6.08 2.67 4.82
C LYS A 105 -7.10 2.34 3.74
N PHE A 106 -6.73 1.51 2.76
CA PHE A 106 -7.67 1.04 1.74
C PHE A 106 -8.74 0.10 2.30
N ALA A 107 -8.34 -0.85 3.15
CA ALA A 107 -9.26 -1.77 3.79
C ALA A 107 -10.25 -1.04 4.71
N GLU A 108 -9.81 0.00 5.43
CA GLU A 108 -10.66 0.86 6.25
C GLU A 108 -11.67 1.61 5.40
N LEU A 109 -11.24 2.23 4.30
CA LEU A 109 -12.12 2.92 3.37
C LEU A 109 -13.22 2.00 2.83
N LYS A 110 -12.87 0.76 2.44
CA LYS A 110 -13.86 -0.21 1.91
C LYS A 110 -14.86 -0.70 2.96
N LYS A 111 -14.49 -0.78 4.25
CA LYS A 111 -15.43 -1.19 5.32
C LYS A 111 -16.60 -0.22 5.50
N HIS A 112 -16.44 1.03 5.06
CA HIS A 112 -17.43 2.10 5.19
C HIS A 112 -18.21 2.39 3.89
N GLN A 113 -18.03 1.55 2.85
CA GLN A 113 -18.78 1.59 1.59
C GLN A 113 -19.79 0.44 1.54
#